data_AF-A0A812X181-F1
#
_entry.id   AF-A0A812X181-F1
#
_cell.length_a   1.000
_cell.length_b   1.000
_cell.length_c   1.000
_cell.angle_alpha   90.00
_cell.angle_beta   90.00
_cell.angle_gamma   90.00
#
_symmetry.space_group_name_H-M   'P 1'
#
loop_
_entity.id
_entity.type
_entity.pdbx_description
1 polymer ?
#
loop_
_entity_poly.entity_id
_entity_poly.type
_entity_poly.pdbx_seq_one_letter_code
_entity_poly.pdbx_strand_id
1 'polypeptide(L)'
;YELRQEQPLADAELNWFSTQSALKVYGAYLFLDVDQNGMLSKTELSRFGSGMLTDVFVDRVFEEYQTYRDAETGEREMDYKTFLDFVLAMENKNTPQ
;
A
#
# COMPACT_ATOMS: atom_id res chain seq x y z
N TYR A 1 -20.29 -12.58 -28.19
CA TYR A 1 -20.39 -13.30 -26.92
C TYR A 1 -19.18 -12.90 -26.09
N GLU A 2 -19.34 -11.90 -25.22
CA GLU A 2 -18.28 -11.57 -24.26
C GLU A 2 -18.22 -12.68 -23.21
N LEU A 3 -17.11 -13.41 -23.19
CA LEU A 3 -16.79 -14.33 -22.13
C LEU A 3 -16.44 -13.53 -20.87
N ARG A 4 -17.46 -13.08 -20.11
CA ARG A 4 -17.28 -12.95 -18.66
C ARG A 4 -17.20 -14.37 -18.11
N GLN A 5 -16.02 -14.98 -18.24
CA GLN A 5 -15.69 -16.10 -17.37
C GLN A 5 -15.60 -15.52 -15.97
N GLU A 6 -16.56 -15.88 -15.13
CA GLU A 6 -16.43 -15.67 -13.69
C GLU A 6 -15.18 -16.43 -13.25
N GLN A 7 -14.09 -15.71 -13.03
CA GLN A 7 -12.88 -16.32 -12.49
C GLN A 7 -13.20 -16.86 -11.10
N PRO A 8 -12.78 -18.10 -10.78
CA PRO A 8 -12.93 -18.63 -9.43
C PRO A 8 -12.40 -17.62 -8.41
N LEU A 9 -13.10 -17.41 -7.30
CA LEU A 9 -12.72 -16.44 -6.26
C LEU A 9 -11.27 -16.62 -5.79
N ALA A 10 -10.78 -17.86 -5.74
CA ALA A 10 -9.40 -18.19 -5.40
C ALA A 10 -8.37 -17.69 -6.43
N ASP A 11 -8.72 -17.68 -7.72
CA ASP A 11 -7.85 -17.16 -8.80
C ASP A 11 -7.90 -15.62 -8.84
N ALA A 12 -9.02 -15.03 -8.43
CA ALA A 12 -9.17 -13.58 -8.34
C ALA A 12 -8.30 -12.96 -7.25
N GLU A 13 -8.02 -13.67 -6.14
CA GLU A 13 -7.11 -13.23 -5.08
C GLU A 13 -5.63 -13.25 -5.51
N LEU A 14 -5.28 -14.08 -6.49
CA LEU A 14 -3.94 -14.14 -7.08
C LEU A 14 -3.75 -13.12 -8.22
N ASN A 15 -4.84 -12.59 -8.77
CA ASN A 15 -4.81 -11.62 -9.84
C ASN A 15 -4.83 -10.19 -9.28
N TRP A 16 -3.71 -9.47 -9.39
CA TRP A 16 -3.63 -8.09 -8.91
C TRP A 16 -4.53 -7.11 -9.69
N PHE A 17 -4.87 -7.45 -10.94
CA PHE A 17 -5.79 -6.67 -11.76
C PHE A 17 -7.27 -6.96 -11.45
N SER A 18 -7.57 -7.85 -10.50
CA SER A 18 -8.93 -8.12 -10.09
C SER A 18 -9.49 -6.97 -9.24
N THR A 19 -10.82 -6.80 -9.29
CA THR A 19 -11.51 -5.82 -8.43
C THR A 19 -11.31 -6.15 -6.96
N GLN A 20 -11.23 -7.43 -6.59
CA GLN A 20 -11.02 -7.89 -5.23
C GLN A 20 -9.66 -7.45 -4.68
N SER A 21 -8.59 -7.64 -5.46
CA SER A 21 -7.23 -7.20 -5.10
C SER A 21 -7.17 -5.68 -4.94
N ALA A 22 -7.73 -4.94 -5.89
CA ALA A 22 -7.80 -3.47 -5.81
C ALA A 22 -8.55 -3.00 -4.54
N LEU A 23 -9.70 -3.60 -4.23
CA LEU A 23 -10.49 -3.27 -3.04
C LEU A 23 -9.75 -3.62 -1.74
N LYS A 24 -9.02 -4.73 -1.71
CA LYS A 24 -8.23 -5.14 -0.54
C LYS A 24 -7.14 -4.11 -0.22
N VAL A 25 -6.37 -3.68 -1.22
CA VAL A 25 -5.29 -2.70 -1.03
C VAL A 25 -5.84 -1.34 -0.67
N TYR A 26 -6.89 -0.90 -1.37
CA TYR A 26 -7.53 0.37 -1.08
C TYR A 26 -8.14 0.38 0.33
N GLY A 27 -8.78 -0.72 0.76
CA GLY A 27 -9.27 -0.88 2.12
C GLY A 27 -8.15 -0.85 3.16
N ALA A 28 -7.00 -1.47 2.88
CA ALA A 28 -5.84 -1.41 3.75
C ALA A 28 -5.28 0.02 3.87
N TYR A 29 -5.24 0.77 2.76
CA TYR A 29 -4.83 2.18 2.76
C TYR A 29 -5.75 3.02 3.63
N LEU A 30 -7.08 2.94 3.42
CA LEU A 30 -8.07 3.68 4.21
C LEU A 30 -8.06 3.32 5.70
N PHE A 31 -7.67 2.09 6.05
CA PHE A 31 -7.53 1.68 7.44
C PHE A 31 -6.29 2.29 8.11
N LEU A 32 -5.23 2.55 7.33
CA LEU A 32 -4.00 3.15 7.82
C LEU A 32 -4.07 4.67 7.90
N ASP A 33 -4.77 5.32 6.96
CA ASP A 33 -5.03 6.76 6.92
C ASP A 33 -6.05 7.14 8.01
N VAL A 34 -5.55 7.36 9.24
CA VAL A 34 -6.37 7.56 10.43
C VAL A 34 -6.93 8.97 10.47
N ASP A 35 -6.15 9.95 10.03
CA ASP A 35 -6.57 11.35 9.99
C ASP A 35 -7.40 11.69 8.74
N GLN A 36 -7.51 10.76 7.79
CA GLN A 36 -8.28 10.87 6.55
C GLN A 36 -7.82 12.04 5.68
N ASN A 37 -6.53 12.36 5.74
CA ASN A 37 -5.94 13.43 4.96
C ASN A 37 -5.63 13.00 3.51
N GLY A 38 -5.72 11.70 3.22
CA GLY A 38 -5.51 11.12 1.91
C GLY A 38 -4.05 10.75 1.62
N MET A 39 -3.15 10.85 2.59
CA MET A 39 -1.75 10.43 2.59
C MET A 39 -1.45 9.60 3.85
N LEU A 40 -0.31 8.91 3.86
CA LEU A 40 0.14 8.12 5.00
C LEU A 40 1.41 8.69 5.61
N SER A 41 1.35 9.04 6.89
CA SER A 41 2.53 9.34 7.70
C SER A 41 3.38 8.09 7.97
N LYS A 42 4.62 8.29 8.44
CA LYS A 42 5.49 7.18 8.89
C LYS A 42 4.82 6.35 9.99
N THR A 43 4.16 7.03 10.92
CA THR A 43 3.50 6.43 12.07
C THR A 43 2.34 5.55 11.63
N GLU A 44 1.59 5.97 10.62
CA GLU A 44 0.52 5.17 10.03
C GLU A 44 1.07 3.98 9.25
N LEU A 45 2.06 4.19 8.38
CA LEU A 45 2.66 3.08 7.61
C LEU A 45 3.28 2.02 8.52
N SER A 46 3.84 2.39 9.68
CA SER A 46 4.40 1.44 10.64
C SER A 46 3.40 0.37 11.09
N ARG A 47 2.08 0.66 11.05
CA ARG A 47 1.02 -0.27 11.44
C ARG A 47 0.68 -1.29 10.35
N PHE A 48 1.21 -1.10 9.14
CA PHE A 48 1.04 -2.04 8.04
C PHE A 48 1.47 -3.45 8.45
N GLY A 49 0.66 -4.45 8.08
CA GLY A 49 0.94 -5.85 8.39
C GLY A 49 0.98 -6.16 9.88
N SER A 50 0.19 -5.47 10.71
CA SER A 50 0.16 -5.63 12.18
C SER A 50 1.42 -5.18 12.91
N GLY A 51 2.15 -4.19 12.39
CA GLY A 51 3.34 -3.65 13.07
C GLY A 51 4.61 -4.48 12.85
N MET A 52 4.67 -5.28 11.80
CA MET A 52 5.86 -6.09 11.48
C MET A 52 7.01 -5.28 10.85
N LEU A 53 6.76 -4.01 10.50
CA LEU A 53 7.79 -3.12 9.96
C LEU A 53 8.59 -2.51 11.12
N THR A 54 9.92 -2.54 11.02
CA THR A 54 10.77 -1.82 11.98
C THR A 54 10.82 -0.34 11.64
N ASP A 55 10.99 0.51 12.64
CA ASP A 55 11.10 1.97 12.44
C ASP A 55 12.20 2.33 11.43
N VAL A 56 13.35 1.65 11.52
CA VAL A 56 14.48 1.84 10.58
C VAL A 56 14.08 1.50 9.15
N PHE A 57 13.26 0.46 8.95
CA PHE A 57 12.79 0.10 7.62
C PHE A 57 11.82 1.14 7.07
N VAL A 58 10.88 1.61 7.89
CA VAL A 58 9.93 2.67 7.51
C VAL A 58 10.67 3.96 7.14
N ASP A 59 11.67 4.35 7.93
CA ASP A 59 12.50 5.52 7.63
C ASP A 59 13.17 5.41 6.26
N ARG A 60 13.75 4.24 5.95
CA ARG A 60 14.41 3.99 4.66
C ARG A 60 13.43 4.03 3.49
N VAL A 61 12.22 3.50 3.65
CA VAL A 61 11.17 3.58 2.62
C VAL A 61 10.83 5.05 2.33
N PHE A 62 10.66 5.88 3.35
CA PHE A 62 10.36 7.31 3.16
C PHE A 62 11.54 8.12 2.62
N GLU A 63 12.78 7.65 2.76
CA GLU A 63 13.99 8.25 2.16
C GLU A 63 14.16 7.91 0.68
N GLU A 64 13.86 6.67 0.30
CA GLU A 64 14.07 6.16 -1.05
C GLU A 64 12.94 6.56 -2.01
N TYR A 65 11.70 6.56 -1.51
CA TYR A 65 10.52 6.83 -2.33
C TYR A 65 10.06 8.27 -2.22
N GLN A 66 9.35 8.71 -3.27
CA GLN A 66 8.76 10.04 -3.32
C GLN A 66 7.75 10.20 -2.18
N THR A 67 7.97 11.23 -1.37
CA THR A 67 7.11 11.60 -0.26
C THR A 67 6.87 13.10 -0.30
N TYR A 68 5.72 13.52 0.21
CA TYR A 68 5.30 14.91 0.24
C TYR A 68 5.47 15.46 1.64
N ARG A 69 5.83 16.74 1.74
CA ARG A 69 5.90 17.39 3.05
C ARG A 69 4.54 17.99 3.35
N ASP A 70 3.94 17.54 4.43
CA ASP A 70 2.71 18.16 4.92
C ASP A 70 2.99 19.62 5.31
N ALA A 71 2.09 20.53 4.92
CA ALA A 71 2.29 21.96 5.07
C ALA A 71 2.10 22.43 6.51
N GLU A 72 1.29 21.72 7.30
CA GLU A 72 0.90 22.12 8.65
C GLU A 72 1.82 21.50 9.71
N THR A 73 2.04 20.19 9.63
CA THR A 73 2.85 19.38 10.54
C THR A 73 4.33 19.36 10.15
N GLY A 74 4.64 19.53 8.85
CA GLY A 74 6.00 19.43 8.33
C GLY A 74 6.54 18.00 8.24
N GLU A 75 5.70 16.99 8.48
CA GLU A 75 6.04 15.58 8.36
C GLU A 75 6.11 15.13 6.90
N ARG A 76 6.78 14.00 6.64
CA ARG A 76 6.77 13.39 5.31
C ARG A 76 5.65 12.36 5.24
N GLU A 77 4.88 12.43 4.17
CA GLU A 77 3.73 11.57 3.92
C GLU A 77 3.83 10.90 2.55
N MET A 78 3.23 9.72 2.46
CA MET A 78 3.23 8.85 1.29
C MET A 78 1.85 8.88 0.62
N ASP A 79 1.80 9.05 -0.69
CA ASP A 79 0.55 8.98 -1.44
C ASP A 79 0.11 7.53 -1.73
N TYR A 80 -1.14 7.37 -2.15
CA TYR A 80 -1.70 6.06 -2.49
C TYR A 80 -0.90 5.32 -3.58
N LYS A 81 -0.36 6.06 -4.56
CA LYS A 81 0.43 5.46 -5.64
C LYS A 81 1.70 4.81 -5.10
N THR A 82 2.43 5.53 -4.27
CA THR A 82 3.67 5.04 -3.66
C THR A 82 3.38 3.89 -2.70
N PHE A 83 2.28 3.96 -1.95
CA PHE A 83 1.82 2.85 -1.12
C PHE A 83 1.52 1.59 -1.95
N LEU A 84 0.87 1.73 -3.11
CA LEU A 84 0.62 0.61 -4.00
C LEU A 84 1.91 -0.06 -4.47
N ASP A 85 2.89 0.75 -4.90
CA ASP A 85 4.21 0.26 -5.31
C ASP A 85 4.93 -0.44 -4.14
N PHE A 86 4.79 0.08 -2.93
CA PHE A 86 5.30 -0.55 -1.70
C PHE A 86 4.65 -1.92 -1.42
N VAL A 87 3.32 -2.03 -1.47
CA VAL A 87 2.61 -3.30 -1.24
C VAL A 87 3.02 -4.34 -2.28
N LEU A 88 3.10 -3.93 -3.55
CA LEU A 88 3.55 -4.79 -4.64
C LEU A 88 4.96 -5.33 -4.42
N ALA A 89 5.89 -4.47 -4.00
CA ALA A 89 7.25 -4.89 -3.66
C ALA A 89 7.29 -5.83 -2.45
N MET A 90 6.41 -5.61 -1.48
CA MET A 90 6.33 -6.42 -0.25
C MET A 90 5.73 -7.82 -0.47
N GLU A 91 4.80 -7.98 -1.40
CA GLU A 91 4.23 -9.28 -1.77
C GLU A 91 5.16 -10.08 -2.69
N ASN A 92 6.01 -9.40 -3.48
CA ASN A 92 6.89 -10.02 -4.48
C ASN A 92 8.38 -10.04 -4.08
N LYS A 93 8.71 -9.98 -2.79
CA LYS A 93 10.09 -9.89 -2.25
C LYS A 93 11.07 -10.96 -2.76
N ASN A 94 10.57 -12.13 -3.15
CA ASN A 94 11.38 -13.27 -3.57
C ASN A 94 11.55 -13.35 -5.10
N THR A 95 10.95 -12.43 -5.83
CA THR A 95 11.00 -12.37 -7.30
C THR A 95 12.01 -11.32 -7.71
N PRO A 96 13.05 -11.66 -8.49
CA PRO A 96 13.95 -10.66 -9.04
C PRO A 96 13.16 -9.72 -9.99
N GLN A 97 13.38 -8.42 -9.84
CA GLN A 97 12.85 -7.36 -10.71
C GLN A 97 13.73 -7.19 -11.95
#